data_AF-A0A7R9KTT6-F1
#
_entry.id   AF-A0A7R9KTT6-F1
#
_cell.length_a   1.000
_cell.length_b   1.000
_cell.length_c   1.000
_cell.angle_alpha   90.00
_cell.angle_beta   90.00
_cell.angle_gamma   90.00
#
_symmetry.space_group_name_H-M   'P 1'
#
loop_
_entity.id
_entity.type
_entity.pdbx_description
1 polymer ?
#
loop_
_entity_poly.entity_id
_entity_poly.type
_entity_poly.pdbx_seq_one_letter_code
_entity_poly.pdbx_strand_id
1 'polypeptide(L)'
;MEAIAKHDFNATADDELSFRRGEVLKVLNMEDDTNWFRAELDGREGLIPSNYIEMKPHDWYYGRITRADAEKLLLNKHEGAFLIRVSESSPGDFSLSVK
;
A
#
# COMPACT_ATOMS: atom_id res chain seq x y z
N MET A 1 5.21 -0.27 -2.97
CA MET A 1 3.85 -0.36 -2.39
C MET A 1 2.86 -0.59 -3.50
N GLU A 2 1.67 -1.12 -3.22
CA GLU A 2 0.62 -1.26 -4.23
C GLU A 2 -0.40 -0.12 -4.11
N ALA A 3 -1.03 0.23 -5.22
CA ALA A 3 -2.12 1.19 -5.25
C ALA A 3 -3.21 0.73 -6.23
N ILE A 4 -4.47 1.08 -5.96
CA ILE A 4 -5.57 0.91 -6.91
C ILE A 4 -5.81 2.22 -7.66
N ALA A 5 -5.98 2.15 -8.97
CA ALA A 5 -6.49 3.26 -9.77
C ALA A 5 -7.98 3.56 -9.46
N LYS A 6 -8.28 4.76 -8.98
CA LYS A 6 -9.65 5.24 -8.73
C LYS A 6 -10.34 5.73 -10.01
N HIS A 7 -9.56 6.17 -10.98
CA HIS A 7 -10.01 6.74 -12.25
C HIS A 7 -9.14 6.23 -13.40
N ASP A 8 -9.63 6.40 -14.63
CA ASP A 8 -8.83 6.20 -15.83
C ASP A 8 -7.87 7.38 -16.00
N PHE A 9 -6.66 7.09 -16.48
CA PHE A 9 -5.67 8.10 -16.83
C PHE A 9 -5.02 7.72 -18.16
N ASN A 10 -5.07 8.66 -19.12
CA ASN A 10 -4.35 8.53 -20.38
C ASN A 10 -3.15 9.48 -20.32
N ALA A 11 -1.95 8.92 -20.51
CA ALA A 11 -0.71 9.66 -20.56
C ALA A 11 -0.76 10.74 -21.66
N THR A 12 -0.28 11.92 -21.31
CA THR A 12 -0.16 13.11 -22.15
C THR A 12 1.29 13.45 -22.48
N ALA A 13 2.25 12.90 -21.72
CA ALA A 13 3.68 13.00 -21.94
C ALA A 13 4.34 11.60 -21.99
N ASP A 14 5.53 11.51 -22.59
CA ASP A 14 6.23 10.24 -22.84
C ASP A 14 6.75 9.56 -21.56
N ASP A 15 6.87 10.31 -20.46
CA ASP A 15 7.28 9.83 -19.14
C ASP A 15 6.11 9.44 -18.24
N GLU A 16 4.87 9.62 -18.69
CA GLU A 16 3.65 9.27 -17.96
C GLU A 16 3.16 7.84 -18.25
N LEU A 17 2.59 7.18 -17.25
CA LEU A 17 2.04 5.83 -17.36
C LEU A 17 0.51 5.86 -17.43
N SER A 18 -0.05 5.36 -18.53
CA SER A 18 -1.52 5.19 -18.66
C SER A 18 -2.02 4.00 -17.86
N PHE A 19 -3.22 4.12 -17.28
CA PHE A 19 -3.89 3.05 -16.54
C PHE A 19 -5.42 3.24 -16.55
N ARG A 20 -6.15 2.18 -16.20
CA ARG A 20 -7.60 2.11 -16.10
C ARG A 20 -8.03 1.99 -14.65
N ARG A 21 -9.22 2.51 -14.36
CA ARG A 21 -9.86 2.36 -13.05
C ARG A 21 -9.91 0.89 -12.66
N GLY A 22 -9.47 0.59 -11.44
CA GLY A 22 -9.46 -0.75 -10.85
C GLY A 22 -8.14 -1.50 -11.03
N GLU A 23 -7.22 -1.03 -11.88
CA GLU A 23 -5.90 -1.64 -12.02
C GLU A 23 -5.05 -1.45 -10.77
N VAL A 24 -4.19 -2.44 -10.51
CA VAL A 24 -3.23 -2.42 -9.40
C VAL A 24 -1.88 -1.98 -9.93
N LEU A 25 -1.41 -0.84 -9.43
CA LEU A 25 -0.15 -0.20 -9.78
C LEU A 25 0.88 -0.48 -8.70
N LYS A 26 2.11 -0.81 -9.08
CA LYS A 26 3.23 -0.92 -8.15
C LYS A 26 3.93 0.42 -8.06
N VAL A 27 3.73 1.15 -6.96
CA VAL A 27 4.37 2.44 -6.71
C VAL A 27 5.82 2.22 -6.26
N LEU A 28 6.74 2.79 -7.04
CA LEU A 28 8.19 2.67 -6.92
C LEU A 28 8.81 3.83 -6.13
N ASN A 29 8.37 5.07 -6.37
CA ASN A 29 8.85 6.26 -5.65
C ASN A 29 7.72 7.28 -5.42
N MET A 30 7.69 7.85 -4.21
CA MET A 30 6.77 8.92 -3.77
C MET A 30 7.50 10.06 -3.04
N GLU A 31 8.82 9.98 -2.90
CA GLU A 31 9.60 10.94 -2.08
C GLU A 31 9.97 12.21 -2.86
N ASP A 32 9.96 12.12 -4.20
CA ASP A 32 10.42 13.21 -5.07
C ASP A 32 9.35 14.30 -5.28
N ASP A 33 8.06 13.94 -5.27
CA ASP A 33 6.95 14.84 -5.56
C ASP A 33 5.65 14.36 -4.87
N THR A 34 4.77 15.29 -4.47
CA THR A 34 3.49 14.97 -3.80
C THR A 34 2.33 14.76 -4.77
N ASN A 35 2.43 15.29 -5.98
CA ASN A 35 1.44 15.22 -7.04
C ASN A 35 1.70 14.07 -8.02
N TRP A 36 2.97 13.66 -8.19
CA TRP A 36 3.36 12.62 -9.14
C TRP A 36 4.20 11.54 -8.50
N PHE A 37 3.78 10.29 -8.70
CA PHE A 37 4.52 9.13 -8.22
C PHE A 37 5.05 8.34 -9.40
N ARG A 38 6.22 7.73 -9.23
CA ARG A 38 6.72 6.75 -10.19
C ARG A 38 6.11 5.39 -9.89
N ALA A 39 5.50 4.77 -10.90
CA ALA A 39 4.84 3.48 -10.77
C ALA A 39 5.15 2.55 -11.94
N GLU A 40 4.85 1.26 -11.73
CA GLU A 40 4.99 0.18 -12.70
C GLU A 40 3.63 -0.52 -12.90
N LEU A 41 3.28 -0.79 -14.16
CA LEU A 41 2.13 -1.60 -14.58
C LEU A 41 2.55 -2.50 -15.75
N ASP A 42 2.37 -3.82 -15.61
CA ASP A 42 2.70 -4.80 -16.65
C ASP A 42 4.12 -4.65 -17.25
N GLY A 43 5.09 -4.34 -16.39
CA GLY A 43 6.50 -4.14 -16.77
C GLY A 43 6.80 -2.79 -17.45
N ARG A 44 5.82 -1.89 -17.54
CA ARG A 44 6.01 -0.50 -17.99
C ARG A 44 6.08 0.43 -16.82
N GLU A 45 7.05 1.33 -16.82
CA GLU A 45 7.21 2.35 -15.79
C GLU A 45 6.86 3.74 -16.31
N GLY A 46 6.35 4.60 -15.43
CA GLY A 46 6.17 6.01 -15.71
C GLY A 46 5.56 6.75 -14.52
N LEU A 47 5.33 8.04 -14.72
CA LEU A 47 4.72 8.92 -13.74
C LEU A 47 3.20 8.76 -13.75
N ILE A 48 2.61 8.72 -12.56
CA ILE A 48 1.17 8.68 -12.35
C ILE A 48 0.75 9.79 -11.38
N PRO A 49 -0.43 10.40 -11.59
CA PRO A 49 -0.93 11.42 -10.67
C PRO A 49 -1.43 10.79 -9.37
N SER A 50 -0.91 11.24 -8.23
CA SER A 50 -1.18 10.68 -6.90
C SER A 50 -2.66 10.75 -6.52
N ASN A 51 -3.39 11.76 -6.98
CA ASN A 51 -4.81 11.92 -6.72
C ASN A 51 -5.71 10.92 -7.48
N TYR A 52 -5.18 10.23 -8.50
CA TYR A 52 -5.91 9.22 -9.28
C TYR A 52 -5.83 7.83 -8.69
N ILE A 53 -5.00 7.63 -7.66
CA ILE A 53 -4.81 6.33 -7.02
C ILE A 53 -5.23 6.35 -5.55
N GLU A 54 -5.40 5.16 -5.00
CA GLU A 54 -5.53 4.90 -3.58
C GLU A 54 -4.43 3.91 -3.17
N MET A 55 -3.54 4.33 -2.28
CA MET A 55 -2.49 3.46 -1.77
C MET A 55 -3.13 2.31 -1.00
N LYS A 56 -2.79 1.08 -1.37
CA LYS A 56 -3.15 -0.09 -0.59
C LYS A 56 -2.13 -0.25 0.52
N PRO A 57 -2.55 -0.21 1.80
CA PRO A 57 -1.70 -0.76 2.85
C PRO A 57 -1.46 -2.23 2.53
N HIS A 58 -0.31 -2.74 2.92
CA HIS A 58 -0.07 -4.17 2.85
C HIS A 58 -1.14 -4.91 3.68
N ASP A 59 -1.66 -6.03 3.18
CA ASP A 59 -2.68 -6.82 3.88
C ASP A 59 -2.25 -7.29 5.29
N TRP A 60 -0.94 -7.33 5.53
CA TRP A 60 -0.33 -7.64 6.81
C TRP A 60 -0.17 -6.42 7.73
N TYR A 61 -0.40 -5.18 7.27
CA TYR A 61 -0.29 -3.97 8.09
C TYR A 61 -1.67 -3.47 8.54
N TYR A 62 -1.95 -3.60 9.84
CA TYR A 62 -3.25 -3.25 10.42
C TYR A 62 -3.25 -1.88 11.12
N GLY A 63 -2.14 -1.16 11.07
CA GLY A 63 -2.04 0.17 11.69
C GLY A 63 -2.25 0.12 13.21
N ARG A 64 -3.08 1.03 13.73
CA ARG A 64 -3.27 1.22 15.17
C ARG A 64 -4.36 0.27 15.71
N ILE A 65 -3.96 -0.96 16.02
CA ILE A 65 -4.79 -1.94 16.74
C ILE A 65 -4.10 -2.39 18.03
N THR A 66 -4.89 -2.79 19.03
CA THR A 66 -4.34 -3.27 20.31
C THR A 66 -3.73 -4.65 20.16
N ARG A 67 -2.84 -5.03 21.09
CA ARG A 67 -2.33 -6.41 21.19
C ARG A 67 -3.47 -7.43 21.28
N ALA A 68 -4.48 -7.14 22.10
CA ALA A 68 -5.60 -8.04 22.31
C ALA A 68 -6.46 -8.21 21.04
N ASP A 69 -6.65 -7.15 20.26
CA ASP A 69 -7.38 -7.23 18.99
C ASP A 69 -6.58 -7.99 17.92
N ALA A 70 -5.25 -7.81 17.89
CA ALA A 70 -4.37 -8.59 17.03
C ALA A 70 -4.44 -10.10 17.34
N GLU A 71 -4.41 -10.47 18.62
CA GLU A 71 -4.56 -11.87 19.08
C GLU A 71 -5.91 -12.47 18.64
N LYS A 72 -7.01 -11.71 18.76
CA LYS A 72 -8.33 -12.13 18.28
C LYS A 72 -8.39 -12.32 16.76
N LEU A 73 -7.79 -11.42 15.99
CA LEU A 73 -7.73 -11.51 14.53
C LEU A 73 -6.95 -12.74 14.06
N LEU A 74 -5.89 -13.10 14.78
CA LEU A 74 -5.04 -14.24 14.47
C LEU A 74 -5.64 -15.57 14.95
N LEU A 75 -6.51 -15.58 15.96
CA LEU A 75 -7.05 -16.79 16.59
C LEU A 75 -7.57 -17.84 15.59
N ASN A 76 -8.26 -17.41 14.52
CA ASN A 76 -8.85 -18.28 13.51
C ASN A 76 -8.01 -18.42 12.22
N LYS A 77 -6.73 -18.03 12.24
CA LYS A 77 -5.81 -18.15 11.10
C LYS A 77 -4.96 -19.42 11.21
N HIS A 78 -4.19 -19.74 10.17
CA HIS A 78 -3.23 -20.84 10.19
C HIS A 78 -1.98 -20.49 11.01
N GLU A 79 -1.21 -21.48 11.46
CA GLU A 79 0.08 -21.25 12.14
C GLU A 79 1.04 -20.48 11.23
N GLY A 80 1.79 -19.53 11.79
CA GLY A 80 2.67 -18.65 11.03
C GLY A 80 1.96 -17.48 10.35
N ALA A 81 0.63 -17.37 10.45
CA ALA A 81 -0.08 -16.15 10.09
C ALA A 81 0.38 -15.00 10.97
N PHE A 82 0.61 -13.83 10.37
CA PHE A 82 1.13 -12.67 11.07
C PHE A 82 0.47 -11.36 10.63
N LEU A 83 0.62 -10.36 11.47
CA LEU A 83 0.34 -8.97 11.14
C LEU A 83 1.31 -8.02 11.84
N ILE A 84 1.49 -6.84 11.26
CA ILE A 84 2.23 -5.71 11.79
C ILE A 84 1.23 -4.66 12.27
N ARG A 85 1.45 -4.11 13.46
CA ARG A 85 0.67 -3.04 14.08
C ARG A 85 1.57 -1.98 14.69
N VAL A 86 1.03 -0.80 14.96
CA VAL A 86 1.73 0.24 15.73
C VAL A 86 1.97 -0.25 17.17
N SER A 87 3.17 -0.03 17.69
CA SER A 87 3.53 -0.40 19.05
C SER A 87 2.73 0.43 20.06
N GLU A 88 2.12 -0.25 21.04
CA GLU A 88 1.42 0.40 22.14
C GLU A 88 2.38 0.92 23.21
N SER A 89 3.57 0.31 23.33
CA SER A 89 4.56 0.65 24.36
C SER A 89 5.60 1.68 23.89
N SER A 90 5.82 1.79 22.58
CA SER A 90 6.88 2.62 22.00
C SER A 90 6.34 3.45 20.83
N PRO A 91 6.02 4.73 21.02
CA PRO A 91 5.54 5.59 19.94
C PRO A 91 6.55 5.64 18.77
N GLY A 92 6.07 5.38 17.56
CA GLY A 92 6.91 5.35 16.35
C GLY A 92 7.41 3.95 15.96
N ASP A 93 7.38 2.99 16.89
CA ASP A 93 7.78 1.61 16.60
C ASP A 93 6.61 0.77 16.09
N PHE A 94 6.95 -0.35 15.46
CA PHE A 94 6.00 -1.39 15.04
C PHE A 94 6.12 -2.63 15.92
N SER A 95 5.03 -3.37 16.06
CA SER A 95 4.96 -4.68 16.69
C SER A 95 4.52 -5.73 15.67
N LEU A 96 5.22 -6.86 15.63
CA LEU A 96 4.82 -8.07 14.91
C LEU A 96 3.98 -8.94 15.85
N SER A 97 2.83 -9.41 15.38
CA SER A 97 1.99 -10.39 16.07
C SER A 97 1.85 -11.61 15.17
N VAL A 98 2.12 -12.79 15.72
CA VAL A 98 2.18 -14.07 14.99
C VAL A 98 1.33 -15.09 15.74
N LYS A 99 0.65 -15.96 15.00
CA LYS A 99 -0.01 -17.16 15.55
C LYS A 99 0.97 -18.33 15.65
#